data_AF-A0AAP9Y8J7-F1
#
_entry.id   AF-A0AAP9Y8J7-F1
#
_cell.length_a   1.000
_cell.length_b   1.000
_cell.length_c   1.000
_cell.angle_alpha   90.00
_cell.angle_beta   90.00
_cell.angle_gamma   90.00
#
_symmetry.space_group_name_H-M   'P 1'
#
loop_
_entity.id
_entity.type
_entity.pdbx_description
1 polymer ?
#
loop_
_entity_poly.entity_id
_entity_poly.type
_entity_poly.pdbx_seq_one_letter_code
_entity_poly.pdbx_strand_id
1 'polypeptide(L)'
;MTGDARRALTRLLNAFENHFDIARDGDEADDAALEAAELALRDAFFTYDDILFTQLGVELPFDILDDSDEDGEDYDQEDADDDDDFVEVDD
;
A
#
# COMPACT_ATOMS: atom_id res chain seq x y z
N MET A 1 24.13 -7.09 3.16
CA MET A 1 22.79 -6.85 3.75
C MET A 1 21.82 -6.28 2.72
N THR A 2 22.24 -5.38 1.81
CA THR A 2 21.47 -4.91 0.62
C THR A 2 20.92 -5.97 -0.36
N GLY A 3 21.24 -7.25 -0.19
CA GLY A 3 20.75 -8.33 -1.04
C GLY A 3 19.31 -8.74 -0.70
N ASP A 4 18.90 -8.57 0.55
CA ASP A 4 17.61 -9.09 1.03
C ASP A 4 16.46 -8.14 0.67
N ALA A 5 16.65 -6.81 0.76
CA ALA A 5 15.68 -5.83 0.27
C ALA A 5 15.43 -5.94 -1.24
N ARG A 6 16.50 -6.10 -2.04
CA ARG A 6 16.35 -6.28 -3.49
C ARG A 6 15.65 -7.59 -3.84
N ARG A 7 15.90 -8.68 -3.09
CA ARG A 7 15.20 -9.96 -3.27
C ARG A 7 13.72 -9.84 -2.90
N ALA A 8 13.41 -9.16 -1.81
CA ALA A 8 12.03 -8.93 -1.38
C ALA A 8 11.27 -8.11 -2.42
N LEU A 9 11.87 -7.05 -2.96
CA LEU A 9 11.29 -6.28 -4.07
C LEU A 9 11.01 -7.16 -5.30
N THR A 10 11.95 -8.01 -5.70
CA THR A 10 11.73 -8.95 -6.81
C THR A 10 10.59 -9.92 -6.52
N ARG A 11 10.45 -10.42 -5.29
CA ARG A 11 9.32 -11.28 -4.91
C ARG A 11 7.99 -10.55 -5.01
N LEU A 12 7.93 -9.31 -4.53
CA LEU A 12 6.74 -8.46 -4.63
C LEU A 12 6.35 -8.22 -6.10
N LEU A 13 7.30 -7.86 -6.96
CA LEU A 13 7.05 -7.69 -8.39
C LEU A 13 6.52 -8.96 -9.06
N ASN A 14 7.12 -10.13 -8.75
CA ASN A 14 6.64 -11.40 -9.30
C ASN A 14 5.23 -11.75 -8.81
N ALA A 15 4.87 -11.39 -7.56
CA ALA A 15 3.54 -11.61 -7.03
C ALA A 15 2.49 -10.73 -7.74
N PHE A 16 2.83 -9.47 -8.05
CA PHE A 16 1.99 -8.60 -8.88
C PHE A 16 1.75 -9.19 -10.27
N GLU A 17 2.81 -9.69 -10.93
CA GLU A 17 2.69 -10.33 -12.25
C GLU A 17 1.76 -11.55 -12.20
N ASN A 18 1.95 -12.44 -11.22
CA ASN A 18 1.12 -13.63 -11.06
C ASN A 18 -0.35 -13.28 -10.76
N HIS A 19 -0.60 -12.33 -9.86
CA HIS A 19 -1.96 -11.86 -9.57
C HIS A 19 -2.63 -11.27 -10.81
N PHE A 20 -1.90 -10.44 -11.57
CA PHE A 20 -2.40 -9.87 -12.82
C PHE A 20 -2.72 -10.94 -13.87
N ASP A 21 -1.85 -11.94 -14.06
CA ASP A 21 -2.05 -13.00 -15.03
C ASP A 21 -3.32 -13.81 -14.71
N ILE A 22 -3.55 -14.16 -13.44
CA ILE A 22 -4.75 -14.88 -12.99
C ILE A 22 -6.00 -14.01 -13.13
N ALA A 23 -5.93 -12.74 -12.70
CA ALA A 23 -7.05 -11.81 -12.82
C ALA A 23 -7.43 -11.54 -14.28
N ARG A 24 -6.45 -11.52 -15.20
CA ARG A 24 -6.69 -11.33 -16.64
C ARG A 24 -7.34 -12.55 -17.29
N ASP A 25 -6.94 -13.74 -16.87
CA ASP A 25 -7.39 -14.99 -17.48
C ASP A 25 -8.66 -15.57 -16.80
N GLY A 26 -9.18 -14.92 -15.75
CA GLY A 26 -10.16 -15.47 -14.80
C GLY A 26 -11.56 -15.77 -15.34
N ASP A 27 -11.98 -17.02 -15.12
CA ASP A 27 -13.37 -17.51 -15.14
C ASP A 27 -13.77 -17.90 -13.69
N GLU A 28 -15.05 -18.17 -13.40
CA GLU A 28 -15.61 -18.40 -12.04
C GLU A 28 -14.93 -19.55 -11.25
N ALA A 29 -14.23 -20.47 -11.93
CA ALA A 29 -13.46 -21.54 -11.30
C ALA A 29 -12.08 -21.11 -10.78
N ASP A 30 -11.60 -19.96 -11.26
CA ASP A 30 -10.28 -19.39 -10.93
C ASP A 30 -10.35 -18.42 -9.75
N ASP A 31 -11.52 -18.20 -9.15
CA ASP A 31 -11.69 -17.37 -7.96
C ASP A 31 -10.80 -17.84 -6.79
N ALA A 32 -10.67 -19.15 -6.59
CA ALA A 32 -9.77 -19.71 -5.58
C ALA A 32 -8.29 -19.50 -5.92
N ALA A 33 -7.95 -19.47 -7.21
CA ALA A 33 -6.59 -19.17 -7.67
C ALA A 33 -6.28 -17.68 -7.50
N LEU A 34 -7.28 -16.82 -7.73
CA LEU A 34 -7.20 -15.38 -7.51
C LEU A 34 -6.98 -15.06 -6.04
N GLU A 35 -7.79 -15.63 -5.14
CA GLU A 35 -7.63 -15.48 -3.68
C GLU A 35 -6.24 -15.94 -3.21
N ALA A 36 -5.76 -17.08 -3.72
CA ALA A 36 -4.42 -17.55 -3.39
C ALA A 36 -3.31 -16.60 -3.89
N ALA A 37 -3.49 -16.01 -5.08
CA ALA A 37 -2.56 -15.03 -5.63
C ALA A 37 -2.58 -13.71 -4.85
N GLU A 38 -3.75 -13.29 -4.38
CA GLU A 38 -3.92 -12.12 -3.53
C GLU A 38 -3.23 -12.30 -2.18
N LEU A 39 -3.44 -13.44 -1.51
CA LEU A 39 -2.75 -13.78 -0.27
C LEU A 39 -1.22 -13.78 -0.44
N ALA A 40 -0.72 -14.35 -1.54
CA ALA A 40 0.70 -14.34 -1.85
C ALA A 40 1.24 -12.92 -2.11
N LEU A 41 0.44 -12.06 -2.74
CA LEU A 41 0.77 -10.66 -2.96
C LEU A 41 0.83 -9.88 -1.64
N ARG A 42 -0.16 -10.06 -0.76
CA ARG A 42 -0.19 -9.44 0.58
C ARG A 42 1.03 -9.84 1.41
N ASP A 43 1.37 -11.14 1.45
CA ASP A 43 2.56 -11.64 2.17
C ASP A 43 3.87 -11.05 1.62
N ALA A 44 4.01 -11.00 0.30
CA ALA A 44 5.18 -10.42 -0.34
C ALA A 44 5.32 -8.91 -0.07
N PHE A 45 4.21 -8.19 0.01
CA PHE A 45 4.17 -6.78 0.36
C PHE A 45 4.65 -6.55 1.79
N PHE A 46 4.06 -7.21 2.79
CA PHE A 46 4.46 -7.07 4.19
C PHE A 46 5.92 -7.46 4.41
N THR A 47 6.38 -8.52 3.73
CA THR A 47 7.78 -8.94 3.78
C THR A 47 8.71 -7.84 3.22
N TYR A 48 8.32 -7.18 2.13
CA TYR A 48 9.12 -6.10 1.57
C TYR A 48 9.14 -4.87 2.46
N ASP A 49 8.00 -4.46 3.01
CA ASP A 49 7.89 -3.32 3.92
C ASP A 49 8.71 -3.53 5.21
N ASP A 50 8.56 -4.69 5.89
CA ASP A 50 9.37 -5.04 7.07
C ASP A 50 10.88 -5.03 6.75
N ILE A 51 11.26 -5.56 5.60
CA ILE A 51 12.68 -5.55 5.18
C ILE A 51 13.16 -4.13 4.87
N LEU A 52 12.31 -3.28 4.27
CA LEU A 52 12.63 -1.90 3.97
C LEU A 52 12.85 -1.11 5.27
N PHE A 53 11.96 -1.28 6.23
CA PHE A 53 12.05 -0.65 7.54
C PHE A 53 13.28 -1.13 8.32
N THR A 54 13.49 -2.45 8.40
CA THR A 54 14.61 -3.02 9.19
C THR A 54 15.99 -2.71 8.61
N GLN A 55 16.13 -2.57 7.29
CA GLN A 55 17.44 -2.37 6.66
C GLN A 55 17.75 -0.93 6.31
N LEU A 56 16.74 -0.16 5.90
CA LEU A 56 16.91 1.20 5.40
C LEU A 56 16.28 2.24 6.34
N GLY A 57 15.45 1.81 7.31
CA GLY A 57 14.72 2.72 8.19
C GLY A 57 13.66 3.53 7.47
N VAL A 58 13.12 2.99 6.38
CA VAL A 58 12.14 3.64 5.52
C VAL A 58 10.90 2.76 5.44
N GLU A 59 9.74 3.38 5.60
CA GLU A 59 8.42 2.76 5.46
C GLU A 59 7.83 3.12 4.09
N LEU A 60 6.91 2.31 3.60
CA LEU A 60 6.17 2.65 2.38
C LEU A 60 5.20 3.80 2.61
N PRO A 61 4.96 4.66 1.60
CA PRO A 61 4.02 5.77 1.72
C PRO A 61 2.55 5.33 1.58
N PHE A 62 2.30 4.02 1.52
CA PHE A 62 0.98 3.41 1.40
C PHE A 62 1.02 2.03 2.06
N ASP A 63 -0.13 1.62 2.61
CA ASP A 63 -0.32 0.34 3.27
C ASP A 63 -1.45 -0.44 2.59
N ILE A 64 -1.53 -1.73 2.89
CA ILE A 64 -2.66 -2.57 2.47
C ILE A 64 -3.81 -2.30 3.43
N LEU A 65 -4.98 -1.98 2.87
CA LEU A 65 -6.22 -1.97 3.62
C LEU A 65 -6.52 -3.40 4.06
N ASP A 66 -6.66 -3.64 5.36
CA ASP A 66 -7.24 -4.89 5.79
C ASP A 66 -8.73 -4.83 5.48
N ASP A 67 -9.31 -5.91 4.95
CA ASP A 67 -10.76 -5.98 4.64
C ASP A 67 -11.63 -5.87 5.91
N SER A 68 -11.00 -5.77 7.09
CA SER A 68 -11.63 -5.51 8.38
C SER A 68 -11.73 -4.01 8.74
N ASP A 69 -11.07 -3.12 8.00
CA ASP A 69 -11.11 -1.66 8.16
C ASP A 69 -12.16 -0.98 7.26
N GLU A 70 -13.19 -1.71 6.82
CA GLU A 70 -14.37 -1.16 6.11
C GLU A 70 -15.33 -0.37 7.02
N ASP A 71 -14.95 -0.05 8.27
CA ASP A 71 -15.70 0.83 9.16
C ASP A 71 -15.16 2.28 9.11
N GLY A 72 -15.21 2.87 7.91
CA GLY A 72 -15.35 4.31 7.64
C GLY A 72 -14.77 5.33 8.63
N GLU A 73 -13.45 5.43 8.73
CA GLU A 73 -12.82 6.65 9.24
C GLU A 73 -12.86 7.71 8.14
N ASP A 74 -13.90 8.54 8.22
CA ASP A 74 -14.07 9.80 7.51
C ASP A 74 -12.77 10.61 7.62
N TYR A 75 -12.10 10.84 6.49
CA TYR A 75 -11.02 11.83 6.43
C TYR A 75 -11.68 13.21 6.58
N ASP A 76 -12.02 13.57 7.82
CA ASP A 76 -12.37 14.93 8.21
C ASP A 76 -11.11 15.77 7.95
N GLN A 77 -11.07 16.30 6.74
CA GLN A 77 -10.14 17.31 6.29
C GLN A 77 -10.42 18.52 7.16
N GLU A 78 -9.71 18.63 8.30
CA GLU A 78 -9.68 19.84 9.11
C GLU A 78 -9.27 20.99 8.18
N ASP A 79 -10.29 21.73 7.73
CA ASP A 79 -10.16 23.01 7.05
C ASP A 79 -9.39 23.90 8.03
N ALA A 80 -8.10 24.05 7.79
CA ALA A 80 -7.28 25.01 8.49
C ALA A 80 -7.81 26.38 8.06
N ASP A 81 -8.75 26.91 8.84
CA ASP A 81 -9.13 28.32 8.86
C ASP A 81 -7.84 29.14 9.01
N ASP A 82 -7.29 29.54 7.87
CA ASP A 82 -6.17 30.46 7.75
C ASP A 82 -6.68 31.84 8.16
N ASP A 83 -6.63 32.07 9.47
CA ASP A 83 -6.87 33.33 10.15
C ASP A 83 -5.73 34.31 9.77
N ASP A 84 -5.65 34.67 8.49
CA ASP A 84 -4.73 35.66 7.97
C ASP A 84 -5.33 37.06 8.15
N ASP A 85 -5.13 37.57 9.37
CA ASP A 85 -5.26 38.96 9.82
C ASP A 85 -4.54 39.92 8.85
N PHE A 86 -5.18 40.30 7.74
CA PHE A 86 -4.70 41.37 6.87
C PHE A 86 -5.03 42.73 7.52
N VAL A 87 -4.14 43.19 8.39
CA VAL A 87 -4.13 44.59 8.86
C VAL A 87 -3.63 45.47 7.71
N GLU A 88 -4.58 46.04 6.95
CA GLU A 88 -4.27 47.08 5.98
C GLU A 88 -3.87 48.36 6.73
N VAL A 89 -2.61 48.76 6.54
CA VAL A 89 -1.96 49.89 7.20
C VAL A 89 -2.51 51.19 6.61
N ASP A 90 -2.97 52.09 7.50
CA ASP A 90 -3.52 53.44 7.22
C ASP A 90 -2.78 54.23 6.12
N ASP A 91 -3.57 54.98 5.33
CA ASP A 91 -3.21 55.94 4.27
C ASP A 91 -2.56 57.23 4.82
#